data_AF-A0A1V2DQJ6-F1
#
_entry.id   AF-A0A1V2DQJ6-F1
#
_cell.length_a   1.000
_cell.length_b   1.000
_cell.length_c   1.000
_cell.angle_alpha   90.00
_cell.angle_beta   90.00
_cell.angle_gamma   90.00
#
_symmetry.space_group_name_H-M   'P 1'
#
loop_
_entity.id
_entity.type
_entity.pdbx_description
1 polymer ?
#
loop_
_entity_poly.entity_id
_entity_poly.type
_entity_poly.pdbx_seq_one_letter_code
_entity_poly.pdbx_strand_id
1 'polypeptide(L)'
;MRVPAATKGHWVAHSRAAGMRLTDWIVNAVETHMQRQIAKIRIPVGLDFSDLKLARGADGSVSFDWSPIEQICRENGLPIEIFRDGPEDNVAGLVSAWYAHHRANGGEIDPVQEDLIAEVIAEDSAGQRYSHKPGSA
;
A
#
# COMPACT_ATOMS: atom_id res chain seq x y z
N MET A 1 0.41 8.53 -25.90
CA MET A 1 0.56 7.08 -26.14
C MET A 1 -0.62 6.60 -27.00
N ARG A 2 -0.39 5.89 -28.11
CA ARG A 2 -1.49 5.39 -28.98
C ARG A 2 -1.70 3.91 -28.69
N VAL A 3 -2.86 3.57 -28.14
CA VAL A 3 -3.21 2.18 -27.82
C VAL A 3 -3.71 1.47 -29.08
N PRO A 4 -3.24 0.24 -29.39
CA PRO A 4 -3.73 -0.54 -30.53
C PRO A 4 -5.24 -0.77 -30.46
N ALA A 5 -5.91 -0.82 -31.63
CA ALA A 5 -7.37 -0.95 -31.71
C ALA A 5 -7.89 -2.24 -31.06
N ALA A 6 -7.17 -3.36 -31.20
CA ALA A 6 -7.51 -4.63 -30.56
C ALA A 6 -7.49 -4.52 -29.02
N THR A 7 -6.46 -3.89 -28.47
CA THR A 7 -6.32 -3.65 -27.02
C THR A 7 -7.46 -2.77 -26.50
N LYS A 8 -7.80 -1.70 -27.22
CA LYS A 8 -8.94 -0.83 -26.88
C LYS A 8 -10.27 -1.60 -26.94
N GLY A 9 -10.45 -2.48 -27.93
CA GLY A 9 -11.63 -3.33 -28.06
C GLY A 9 -11.83 -4.25 -26.85
N HIS A 10 -10.76 -4.88 -26.38
CA HIS A 10 -10.79 -5.69 -25.15
C HIS A 10 -11.15 -4.85 -23.92
N TRP A 11 -10.55 -3.67 -23.74
CA TRP A 11 -10.86 -2.81 -22.59
C TRP A 11 -12.33 -2.39 -22.55
N VAL A 12 -12.91 -2.04 -23.71
CA VAL A 12 -14.34 -1.68 -23.83
C VAL A 12 -15.25 -2.86 -23.48
N ALA A 13 -14.90 -4.08 -23.93
CA ALA A 13 -15.68 -5.27 -23.61
C ALA A 13 -15.66 -5.58 -22.11
N HIS A 14 -14.49 -5.52 -21.47
CA HIS A 14 -14.34 -5.74 -20.03
C HIS A 14 -15.01 -4.66 -19.19
N SER A 15 -14.89 -3.39 -19.57
CA SER A 15 -15.59 -2.26 -18.93
C SER A 15 -17.10 -2.45 -18.95
N ARG A 16 -17.66 -2.87 -20.09
CA ARG A 16 -19.11 -3.14 -20.22
C ARG A 16 -19.55 -4.34 -19.39
N ALA A 17 -18.76 -5.42 -19.38
CA ALA A 17 -19.05 -6.58 -18.55
C ALA A 17 -19.04 -6.24 -17.05
N ALA A 18 -18.19 -5.30 -16.63
CA ALA A 18 -18.13 -4.78 -15.26
C ALA A 18 -19.20 -3.70 -14.94
N GLY A 19 -20.01 -3.29 -15.93
CA GLY A 19 -21.01 -2.22 -15.74
C GLY A 19 -20.41 -0.82 -15.51
N MET A 20 -19.14 -0.61 -15.85
CA MET A 20 -18.39 0.61 -15.55
C MET A 20 -18.13 1.44 -16.82
N ARG A 21 -17.93 2.75 -16.67
CA ARG A 21 -17.36 3.57 -17.75
C ARG A 21 -15.92 3.12 -18.01
N LEU A 22 -15.49 3.20 -19.27
CA LEU A 22 -14.14 2.77 -19.67
C LEU A 22 -13.03 3.47 -18.87
N THR A 23 -13.17 4.76 -18.58
CA THR A 23 -12.20 5.51 -17.77
C THR A 23 -12.09 4.97 -16.36
N ASP A 24 -13.24 4.73 -15.72
CA ASP A 24 -13.31 4.29 -14.32
C ASP A 24 -12.82 2.83 -14.21
N TRP A 25 -13.15 2.01 -15.21
CA TRP A 25 -12.62 0.65 -15.32
C TRP A 25 -11.11 0.63 -15.51
N ILE A 26 -10.54 1.53 -16.34
CA ILE A 26 -9.09 1.62 -16.51
C ILE A 26 -8.42 2.02 -15.20
N VAL A 27 -8.96 3.03 -14.50
CA VAL A 27 -8.44 3.45 -13.18
C VAL A 27 -8.47 2.28 -12.20
N ASN A 28 -9.62 1.64 -12.03
CA ASN A 28 -9.78 0.50 -11.12
C ASN A 28 -8.87 -0.69 -11.50
N ALA A 29 -8.75 -1.00 -12.80
CA ALA A 29 -7.90 -2.08 -13.27
C ALA A 29 -6.41 -1.79 -13.02
N VAL A 30 -5.99 -0.53 -13.19
CA VAL A 30 -4.64 -0.09 -12.85
C VAL A 30 -4.43 -0.17 -11.35
N GLU A 31 -5.33 0.38 -10.53
CA GLU A 31 -5.27 0.31 -9.06
C GLU A 31 -5.18 -1.14 -8.56
N THR A 32 -6.06 -2.01 -9.05
CA THR A 32 -6.08 -3.44 -8.69
C THR A 32 -4.80 -4.14 -9.14
N HIS A 33 -4.30 -3.83 -10.35
CA HIS A 33 -3.04 -4.39 -10.83
C HIS A 33 -1.88 -3.94 -9.95
N MET A 34 -1.84 -2.67 -9.56
CA MET A 34 -0.84 -2.10 -8.65
C MET A 34 -0.90 -2.75 -7.26
N GLN A 35 -2.09 -2.88 -6.66
CA GLN A 35 -2.27 -3.59 -5.39
C GLN A 35 -1.74 -5.03 -5.45
N ARG A 36 -1.97 -5.74 -6.56
CA ARG A 36 -1.41 -7.09 -6.78
C ARG A 36 0.11 -7.10 -6.97
N GLN A 37 0.72 -6.04 -7.49
CA GLN A 37 2.17 -5.91 -7.57
C GLN A 37 2.78 -5.64 -6.18
N ILE A 38 2.12 -4.83 -5.35
CA ILE A 38 2.51 -4.58 -3.96
C ILE A 38 2.58 -5.89 -3.17
N ALA A 39 1.61 -6.80 -3.37
CA ALA A 39 1.61 -8.13 -2.75
C ALA A 39 2.78 -9.06 -3.17
N LYS A 40 3.60 -8.67 -4.17
CA LYS A 40 4.74 -9.44 -4.68
C LYS A 40 6.09 -8.75 -4.47
N ILE A 41 6.13 -7.73 -3.62
CA ILE A 41 7.35 -6.98 -3.34
C ILE A 41 8.41 -7.90 -2.72
N ARG A 42 9.62 -7.83 -3.29
CA ARG A 42 10.81 -8.49 -2.76
C ARG A 42 11.52 -7.53 -1.82
N ILE A 43 11.78 -7.96 -0.60
CA ILE A 43 12.56 -7.18 0.36
C ILE A 43 14.05 -7.35 0.04
N PRO A 44 14.83 -6.27 -0.12
CA PRO A 44 16.27 -6.33 -0.32
C PRO A 44 16.97 -7.15 0.78
N VAL A 45 17.97 -7.94 0.39
CA VAL A 45 18.79 -8.69 1.37
C VAL A 45 19.55 -7.73 2.27
N GLY A 46 19.46 -7.94 3.57
CA GLY A 46 20.13 -7.12 4.58
C GLY A 46 19.40 -5.83 4.96
N LEU A 47 18.18 -5.61 4.43
CA LEU A 47 17.28 -4.58 4.93
C LEU A 47 16.38 -5.16 6.02
N ASP A 48 16.47 -4.59 7.22
CA ASP A 48 15.66 -5.01 8.36
C ASP A 48 14.44 -4.10 8.53
N PHE A 49 13.37 -4.61 9.15
CA PHE A 49 12.18 -3.81 9.40
C PHE A 49 12.48 -2.64 10.34
N SER A 50 13.39 -2.82 11.30
CA SER A 50 13.83 -1.76 12.22
C SER A 50 14.50 -0.56 11.52
N ASP A 51 15.02 -0.73 10.30
CA ASP A 51 15.57 0.37 9.51
C ASP A 51 14.49 1.40 9.12
N LEU A 52 13.21 1.01 9.13
CA LEU A 52 12.06 1.89 8.94
C LEU A 52 11.96 2.95 10.05
N LYS A 53 12.52 2.67 11.24
CA LYS A 53 12.45 3.54 12.43
C LYS A 53 11.01 4.02 12.68
N LEU A 54 10.09 3.07 12.66
CA LEU A 54 8.67 3.34 12.83
C LEU A 54 8.44 3.95 14.22
N ALA A 55 7.73 5.08 14.25
CA ALA A 55 7.46 5.81 15.46
C ALA A 55 6.04 6.35 15.45
N ARG A 56 5.40 6.34 16.63
CA ARG A 56 4.07 6.89 16.86
C ARG A 56 4.16 8.12 17.75
N GLY A 57 3.60 9.22 17.28
CA GLY A 57 3.44 10.46 18.04
C GLY A 57 2.32 10.34 19.08
N ALA A 58 2.35 11.20 20.09
CA ALA A 58 1.35 11.23 21.15
C ALA A 58 -0.07 11.63 20.64
N ASP A 59 -0.14 12.27 19.48
CA ASP A 59 -1.37 12.63 18.79
C ASP A 59 -1.91 11.52 17.87
N GLY A 60 -1.26 10.34 17.88
CA GLY A 60 -1.60 9.22 17.02
C GLY A 60 -0.94 9.26 15.64
N SER A 61 -0.19 10.31 15.31
CA SER A 61 0.55 10.40 14.04
C SER A 61 1.58 9.28 13.92
N VAL A 62 1.76 8.75 12.71
CA VAL A 62 2.76 7.74 12.41
C VAL A 62 3.86 8.36 11.55
N SER A 63 5.12 8.08 11.89
CA SER A 63 6.29 8.57 11.18
C SER A 63 7.31 7.45 10.98
N PHE A 64 8.09 7.54 9.91
CA PHE A 64 9.11 6.56 9.55
C PHE A 64 10.15 7.17 8.60
N ASP A 65 11.28 6.48 8.45
CA ASP A 65 12.33 6.78 7.49
C ASP A 65 11.90 6.30 6.09
N TRP A 66 11.97 7.17 5.08
CA TRP A 66 11.61 6.80 3.69
C TRP A 66 12.70 6.00 2.98
N SER A 67 13.94 6.02 3.49
CA SER A 67 15.09 5.40 2.82
C SER A 67 14.90 3.89 2.56
N PRO A 68 14.37 3.09 3.52
CA PRO A 68 14.04 1.68 3.28
C PRO A 68 12.99 1.48 2.18
N ILE A 69 11.94 2.31 2.16
CA ILE A 69 10.88 2.24 1.15
C ILE A 69 11.44 2.55 -0.23
N GLU A 70 12.30 3.57 -0.36
CA GLU A 70 12.99 3.89 -1.61
C GLU A 70 13.90 2.74 -2.08
N GLN A 71 14.57 2.05 -1.16
CA GLN A 71 15.41 0.90 -1.50
C GLN A 71 14.58 -0.29 -1.99
N ILE A 72 13.46 -0.59 -1.31
CA ILE A 72 12.49 -1.59 -1.74
C ILE A 72 11.95 -1.24 -3.14
N CYS A 73 11.58 0.01 -3.37
CA CYS A 73 11.10 0.47 -4.67
C CYS A 73 12.14 0.23 -5.78
N ARG A 74 13.41 0.58 -5.53
CA ARG A 74 14.52 0.40 -6.46
C ARG A 74 14.72 -1.07 -6.83
N GLU A 75 14.70 -1.97 -5.86
CA GLU A 75 14.87 -3.42 -6.06
C GLU A 75 13.72 -4.06 -6.86
N ASN A 76 12.53 -3.48 -6.76
CA ASN A 76 11.33 -3.97 -7.43
C ASN A 76 11.00 -3.23 -8.73
N GLY A 77 11.79 -2.22 -9.12
CA GLY A 77 11.49 -1.38 -10.28
C GLY A 77 10.18 -0.60 -10.14
N LEU A 78 9.79 -0.27 -8.91
CA LEU A 78 8.58 0.49 -8.60
C LEU A 78 8.92 1.99 -8.48
N PRO A 79 8.09 2.89 -9.02
CA PRO A 79 8.22 4.32 -8.77
C PRO A 79 7.80 4.64 -7.34
N ILE A 80 8.65 5.38 -6.61
CA ILE A 80 8.41 5.76 -5.21
C ILE A 80 7.17 6.65 -5.04
N GLU A 81 6.82 7.38 -6.09
CA GLU A 81 5.66 8.28 -6.17
C GLU A 81 4.34 7.54 -5.92
N ILE A 82 4.28 6.22 -6.18
CA ILE A 82 3.10 5.40 -5.84
C ILE A 82 2.83 5.40 -4.33
N PHE A 83 3.89 5.44 -3.53
CA PHE A 83 3.81 5.39 -2.07
C PHE A 83 3.83 6.79 -1.45
N ARG A 84 4.55 7.74 -2.06
CA ARG A 84 4.67 9.11 -1.55
C ARG A 84 3.50 10.02 -1.95
N ASP A 85 3.08 9.94 -3.21
CA ASP A 85 2.07 10.84 -3.78
C ASP A 85 0.72 10.14 -4.02
N GLY A 86 0.69 8.81 -3.89
CA GLY A 86 -0.52 8.01 -3.96
C GLY A 86 -1.34 8.04 -2.66
N PRO A 87 -2.45 7.29 -2.61
CA PRO A 87 -3.21 7.08 -1.38
C PRO A 87 -2.32 6.53 -0.25
N GLU A 88 -2.53 7.01 0.97
CA GLU A 88 -1.79 6.59 2.17
C GLU A 88 -1.83 5.07 2.38
N ASP A 89 -2.96 4.43 2.03
CA ASP A 89 -3.15 2.98 2.06
C ASP A 89 -2.07 2.21 1.27
N ASN A 90 -1.45 2.82 0.25
CA ASN A 90 -0.38 2.17 -0.50
C ASN A 90 0.86 1.94 0.38
N VAL A 91 1.32 2.97 1.09
CA VAL A 91 2.50 2.86 1.96
C VAL A 91 2.15 2.07 3.22
N ALA A 92 0.95 2.25 3.79
CA ALA A 92 0.49 1.47 4.93
C ALA A 92 0.40 -0.03 4.59
N GLY A 93 -0.11 -0.37 3.41
CA GLY A 93 -0.19 -1.74 2.90
C GLY A 93 1.19 -2.37 2.67
N LEU A 94 2.14 -1.61 2.13
CA LEU A 94 3.53 -2.04 1.98
C LEU A 94 4.17 -2.35 3.34
N VAL A 95 4.10 -1.40 4.28
CA VAL A 95 4.70 -1.57 5.62
C VAL A 95 4.09 -2.77 6.34
N SER A 96 2.77 -2.94 6.28
CA SER A 96 2.08 -4.07 6.90
C SER A 96 2.46 -5.41 6.27
N ALA A 97 2.55 -5.49 4.94
CA ALA A 97 2.96 -6.70 4.23
C ALA A 97 4.43 -7.05 4.51
N TRP A 98 5.31 -6.05 4.56
CA TRP A 98 6.71 -6.22 4.91
C TRP A 98 6.85 -6.72 6.35
N TYR A 99 6.15 -6.12 7.31
CA TYR A 99 6.17 -6.57 8.70
C TYR A 99 5.69 -8.02 8.85
N ALA A 100 4.58 -8.39 8.21
CA ALA A 100 4.09 -9.76 8.23
C ALA A 100 5.14 -10.75 7.68
N HIS A 101 5.84 -10.39 6.60
CA HIS A 101 6.94 -11.19 6.07
C HIS A 101 8.14 -11.25 7.03
N HIS A 102 8.52 -10.13 7.64
CA HIS A 102 9.58 -10.06 8.65
C HIS A 102 9.30 -11.01 9.82
N ARG A 103 8.09 -10.95 10.39
CA ARG A 103 7.65 -11.81 11.49
C ARG A 103 7.59 -13.28 11.10
N ALA A 104 7.11 -13.60 9.89
CA ALA A 104 7.09 -14.97 9.37
C ALA A 104 8.49 -15.59 9.23
N ASN A 105 9.53 -14.77 9.08
CA ASN A 105 10.93 -15.20 9.01
C ASN A 105 11.67 -15.12 10.36
N GLY A 106 10.94 -14.94 11.48
CA GLY A 106 11.54 -14.87 12.81
C GLY A 106 12.18 -13.53 13.15
N GLY A 107 11.87 -12.47 12.39
CA GLY A 107 12.28 -11.11 12.70
C GLY A 107 11.67 -10.62 14.02
N GLU A 108 12.28 -9.59 14.61
CA GLU A 108 11.88 -9.04 15.90
C GLU A 108 10.48 -8.41 15.89
N ILE A 109 9.92 -8.22 17.08
CA ILE A 109 8.63 -7.54 17.23
C ILE A 109 8.85 -6.03 17.14
N ASP A 110 8.07 -5.35 16.31
CA ASP A 110 7.98 -3.90 16.31
C ASP A 110 6.72 -3.47 17.09
N PRO A 111 6.87 -2.82 18.27
CA PRO A 111 5.73 -2.51 19.12
C PRO A 111 4.76 -1.50 18.48
N VAL A 112 5.25 -0.59 17.63
CA VAL A 112 4.38 0.40 16.98
C VAL A 112 3.51 -0.30 15.93
N GLN A 113 4.09 -1.20 15.15
CA GLN A 113 3.33 -1.94 14.14
C GLN A 113 2.33 -2.91 14.77
N GLU A 114 2.66 -3.57 15.89
CA GLU A 114 1.71 -4.41 16.64
C GLU A 114 0.53 -3.59 17.18
N ASP A 115 0.78 -2.41 17.73
CA ASP A 115 -0.27 -1.51 18.22
C ASP A 115 -1.23 -1.09 17.10
N LEU A 116 -0.69 -0.73 15.93
CA LEU A 116 -1.48 -0.35 14.75
C LEU A 116 -2.33 -1.52 14.24
N ILE A 117 -1.79 -2.74 14.22
CA ILE A 117 -2.54 -3.94 13.82
C ILE A 117 -3.67 -4.22 14.82
N ALA A 118 -3.39 -4.12 16.12
CA ALA A 118 -4.39 -4.34 17.17
C ALA A 118 -5.54 -3.32 17.07
N GLU A 119 -5.24 -2.07 16.76
CA GLU A 119 -6.23 -1.00 16.55
C GLU A 119 -7.17 -1.33 15.38
N VAL A 120 -6.63 -1.70 14.21
CA VAL A 120 -7.44 -2.09 13.04
C VAL A 120 -8.32 -3.29 13.35
N ILE A 121 -7.81 -4.31 14.05
CA ILE A 121 -8.60 -5.49 14.46
C ILE A 121 -9.75 -5.08 15.41
N ALA A 122 -9.49 -4.16 16.33
CA ALA A 122 -10.49 -3.66 17.27
C ALA A 122 -11.58 -2.84 16.54
N GLU A 123 -11.19 -1.99 15.59
CA GLU A 123 -12.11 -1.20 14.77
C GLU A 123 -13.02 -2.06 13.89
N ASP A 124 -12.45 -3.07 13.21
CA ASP A 124 -13.20 -4.02 12.39
C ASP A 124 -14.19 -4.83 13.23
N SER A 125 -13.77 -5.25 14.43
CA SER A 125 -14.62 -5.98 15.38
C SER A 125 -15.75 -5.11 15.95
N ALA A 126 -15.52 -3.80 16.07
CA ALA A 126 -16.50 -2.82 16.55
C ALA A 126 -17.41 -2.27 15.44
N GLY A 127 -17.13 -2.55 14.16
CA GLY A 127 -17.87 -2.04 13.00
C GLY A 127 -17.75 -0.51 12.82
N GLN A 128 -16.78 0.14 13.46
CA GLN A 128 -16.53 1.58 13.39
C GLN A 128 -15.22 1.84 12.67
N ARG A 129 -15.30 2.26 11.40
CA ARG A 129 -14.13 2.88 10.73
C ARG A 129 -14.05 4.32 11.19
N TYR A 130 -13.14 4.65 12.11
CA TYR A 130 -12.86 6.05 12.43
C TYR A 130 -12.08 6.66 11.26
N SER A 131 -12.81 7.22 10.30
CA SER A 131 -12.22 8.07 9.28
C SER A 131 -11.81 9.38 9.97
N HIS A 132 -10.51 9.59 10.16
CA HIS A 132 -10.00 10.92 10.47
C HIS A 132 -10.43 11.85 9.34
N LYS A 133 -11.39 12.75 9.62
CA LYS A 133 -11.73 13.81 8.68
C LYS A 133 -10.46 14.64 8.45
N PRO A 134 -10.10 14.96 7.19
CA PRO A 134 -9.00 15.87 6.93
C PRO A 134 -9.26 17.18 7.67
N GLY A 135 -8.29 17.61 8.47
CA GLY A 135 -8.34 18.91 9.13
C GLY A 135 -8.53 20.00 8.07
N SER A 136 -9.62 20.73 8.17
CA SER A 136 -9.88 21.92 7.37
C SER A 136 -8.80 22.95 7.68
N ALA A 137 -8.01 23.32 6.68
CA ALA A 137 -7.29 24.58 6.64
C ALA A 137 -8.03 25.54 5.70
#